data_AF-A0AAD7IMH0-F1
#
_entry.id   AF-A0AAD7IMH0-F1
#
_cell.length_a   1.000
_cell.length_b   1.000
_cell.length_c   1.000
_cell.angle_alpha   90.00
_cell.angle_beta   90.00
_cell.angle_gamma   90.00
#
_symmetry.space_group_name_H-M   'P 1'
#
loop_
_entity.id
_entity.type
_entity.pdbx_description
1 polymer ?
#
loop_
_entity_poly.entity_id
_entity_poly.type
_entity_poly.pdbx_seq_one_letter_code
_entity_poly.pdbx_strand_id
1 'polypeptide(L)'
;MARGAGYVPRASRLEARIAPPTTSATPPSTVCGVLRVDKASGGTLGYISPTVNANGEFTLVAGQASGVVATIPNPLIQTANINIEVTTTNAPIWPYFGAFISPNVVESNNFGTAANTHALLGPTNLAPYGPSSAVGTAFHTFNAHYAESNVETAIWTLNAATGQFSVTWINDAPAATVVPARMMWSPTQKNLLITSRVTTANFNAAYGIDFVDVVMTFVQNP
;
A
#
# COMPACT_ATOMS: atom_id res chain seq x y z
N MET A 1 -34.93 34.95 -70.79
CA MET A 1 -34.17 33.76 -70.34
C MET A 1 -33.07 34.22 -69.39
N ALA A 2 -32.93 33.50 -68.27
CA ALA A 2 -32.35 33.93 -67.00
C ALA A 2 -30.81 34.07 -66.98
N ARG A 3 -30.31 34.93 -66.08
CA ARG A 3 -29.08 34.68 -65.31
C ARG A 3 -29.25 35.20 -63.89
N GLY A 4 -29.49 34.28 -62.96
CA GLY A 4 -29.45 34.55 -61.53
C GLY A 4 -27.99 34.70 -61.08
N ALA A 5 -27.72 35.74 -60.29
CA ALA A 5 -26.49 35.84 -59.52
C ALA A 5 -26.77 35.23 -58.14
N GLY A 6 -26.23 34.03 -57.95
CA GLY A 6 -26.43 33.20 -56.76
C GLY A 6 -25.78 33.80 -55.51
N TYR A 7 -26.41 33.48 -54.37
CA TYR A 7 -25.88 33.66 -53.03
C TYR A 7 -24.50 32.98 -52.92
N VAL A 8 -23.46 33.74 -52.59
CA VAL A 8 -22.14 33.19 -52.24
C VAL A 8 -22.09 33.05 -50.72
N PRO A 9 -22.09 31.83 -50.16
CA PRO A 9 -21.92 31.67 -48.72
C PRO A 9 -20.51 32.17 -48.35
N ARG A 10 -20.43 33.08 -47.38
CA ARG A 10 -19.13 33.43 -46.77
C ARG A 10 -18.62 32.17 -46.08
N ALA A 11 -17.45 31.68 -46.52
CA ALA A 11 -16.74 30.64 -45.80
C ALA A 11 -16.46 31.12 -44.37
N SER A 12 -17.15 30.54 -43.39
CA SER A 12 -16.80 30.73 -41.98
C SER A 12 -15.41 30.15 -41.78
N ARG A 13 -14.46 30.98 -41.34
CA ARG A 13 -13.12 30.52 -40.95
C ARG A 13 -13.29 29.44 -39.89
N LEU A 14 -12.98 28.20 -40.24
CA LEU A 14 -12.75 27.15 -39.26
C LEU A 14 -11.54 27.57 -38.45
N GLU A 15 -11.77 28.06 -37.23
CA GLU A 15 -10.72 28.17 -36.22
C GLU A 15 -10.30 26.74 -35.89
N ALA A 16 -9.22 26.27 -36.51
CA ALA A 16 -8.55 25.07 -36.06
C ALA A 16 -8.07 25.33 -34.63
N ARG A 17 -8.80 24.82 -33.64
CA ARG A 17 -8.34 24.80 -32.26
C ARG A 17 -7.05 23.99 -32.25
N ILE A 18 -5.95 24.65 -31.86
CA ILE A 18 -4.69 23.95 -31.57
C ILE A 18 -5.03 22.95 -30.45
N ALA A 19 -4.86 21.66 -30.72
CA ALA A 19 -5.01 20.64 -29.71
C ALA A 19 -4.03 20.96 -28.56
N PRO A 20 -4.47 20.97 -27.29
CA PRO A 20 -3.55 21.13 -26.18
C PRO A 20 -2.46 20.05 -26.30
N PRO A 21 -1.19 20.38 -26.02
CA PRO A 21 -0.13 19.39 -26.08
C PRO A 21 -0.51 18.19 -25.21
N THR A 22 -0.65 17.02 -25.84
CA THR A 22 -0.76 15.78 -25.10
C THR A 22 0.57 15.60 -24.39
N THR A 23 0.57 15.69 -23.06
CA THR A 23 1.67 15.15 -22.27
C THR A 23 1.77 13.68 -22.67
N SER A 24 2.88 13.30 -23.29
CA SER A 24 3.18 11.88 -23.47
C SER A 24 3.27 11.30 -22.07
N ALA A 25 2.22 10.61 -21.64
CA ALA A 25 2.26 9.79 -20.44
C ALA A 25 3.28 8.71 -20.76
N THR A 26 4.53 8.97 -20.41
CA THR A 26 5.57 7.94 -20.43
C THR A 26 4.94 6.77 -19.68
N PRO A 27 4.81 5.57 -20.30
CA PRO A 27 4.19 4.45 -19.62
C PRO A 27 4.84 4.30 -18.25
N PRO A 28 4.07 4.19 -17.15
CA PRO A 28 4.68 3.95 -15.86
C PRO A 28 5.54 2.70 -15.99
N SER A 29 6.86 2.89 -15.91
CA SER A 29 7.77 1.76 -15.81
C SER A 29 7.60 1.18 -14.42
N THR A 30 7.48 -0.13 -14.32
CA THR A 30 7.51 -0.85 -13.04
C THR A 30 8.87 -1.47 -12.84
N VAL A 31 9.22 -1.73 -11.59
CA VAL A 31 10.43 -2.46 -11.21
C VAL A 31 10.07 -3.61 -10.28
N CYS A 32 10.79 -4.72 -10.42
CA CYS A 32 10.61 -5.91 -9.61
C CYS A 32 11.74 -6.06 -8.60
N GLY A 33 11.41 -6.53 -7.41
CA GLY A 33 12.35 -6.73 -6.32
C GLY A 33 11.73 -7.53 -5.19
N VAL A 34 12.27 -7.37 -3.99
CA VAL A 34 11.74 -7.99 -2.78
C VAL A 34 11.67 -6.97 -1.65
N LEU A 35 10.82 -7.26 -0.66
CA LEU A 35 10.60 -6.40 0.50
C LEU A 35 11.46 -6.89 1.67
N ARG A 36 12.51 -6.15 2.01
CA ARG A 36 13.36 -6.41 3.17
C ARG A 36 12.82 -5.69 4.41
N VAL A 37 12.90 -6.34 5.56
CA VAL A 37 12.54 -5.75 6.85
C VAL A 37 13.78 -5.68 7.73
N ASP A 38 14.10 -4.47 8.18
CA ASP A 38 15.24 -4.15 9.04
C ASP A 38 14.72 -3.63 10.39
N LYS A 39 15.44 -3.87 11.49
CA LYS A 39 15.13 -3.17 12.75
C LYS A 39 15.39 -1.68 12.55
N ALA A 40 14.56 -0.83 13.13
CA ALA A 40 14.81 0.61 13.12
C ALA A 40 16.14 0.98 13.82
N SER A 41 16.59 0.17 14.77
CA SER A 41 17.91 0.29 15.42
C SER A 41 19.08 -0.28 14.61
N GLY A 42 18.81 -0.87 13.45
CA GLY A 42 19.81 -1.48 12.56
C GLY A 42 19.81 -3.01 12.57
N GLY A 43 20.26 -3.58 11.45
CA GLY A 43 20.32 -5.02 11.21
C GLY A 43 19.06 -5.58 10.54
N THR A 44 19.26 -6.53 9.64
CA THR A 44 18.18 -7.17 8.88
C THR A 44 17.49 -8.24 9.70
N LEU A 45 16.15 -8.20 9.73
CA LEU A 45 15.31 -9.24 10.31
C LEU A 45 14.97 -10.33 9.29
N GLY A 46 14.77 -9.95 8.03
CA GLY A 46 14.46 -10.89 6.95
C GLY A 46 13.78 -10.20 5.78
N TYR A 47 13.05 -10.98 5.01
CA TYR A 47 12.28 -10.54 3.85
C TYR A 47 10.82 -11.01 4.00
N ILE A 48 9.87 -10.25 3.45
CA ILE A 48 8.45 -10.63 3.47
C ILE A 48 8.27 -11.99 2.80
N SER A 49 7.54 -12.91 3.43
CA SER A 49 7.31 -14.26 2.93
C SER A 49 6.38 -14.29 1.69
N PRO A 50 6.63 -15.17 0.71
CA PRO A 50 5.72 -15.36 -0.44
C PRO A 50 4.47 -16.14 -0.07
N THR A 51 4.48 -16.82 1.08
CA THR A 51 3.31 -17.46 1.67
C THR A 51 2.78 -16.64 2.84
N VAL A 52 1.47 -16.71 3.07
CA VAL A 52 0.83 -16.17 4.27
C VAL A 52 0.53 -17.29 5.25
N ASN A 53 0.49 -16.94 6.55
CA ASN A 53 0.16 -17.90 7.61
C ASN A 53 -1.35 -18.23 7.62
N ALA A 54 -1.77 -19.07 8.57
CA ALA A 54 -3.17 -19.49 8.72
C ALA A 54 -4.14 -18.35 9.09
N ASN A 55 -3.63 -17.17 9.44
CA ASN A 55 -4.44 -15.97 9.68
C ASN A 55 -4.52 -15.06 8.45
N GLY A 56 -3.73 -15.34 7.40
CA GLY A 56 -3.57 -14.49 6.23
C GLY A 56 -2.49 -13.42 6.35
N GLU A 57 -1.64 -13.50 7.36
CA GLU A 57 -0.58 -12.52 7.62
C GLU A 57 0.71 -12.87 6.88
N PHE A 58 1.42 -11.84 6.45
CA PHE A 58 2.82 -11.99 6.05
C PHE A 58 3.71 -12.25 7.25
N THR A 59 4.71 -13.11 7.02
CA THR A 59 5.77 -13.42 7.99
C THR A 59 7.12 -13.04 7.38
N LEU A 60 8.22 -13.29 8.10
CA LEU A 60 9.57 -13.09 7.58
C LEU A 60 10.25 -14.41 7.24
N VAL A 61 10.92 -14.43 6.10
CA VAL A 61 11.83 -15.49 5.66
C VAL A 61 13.28 -15.00 5.67
N ALA A 62 14.20 -15.95 5.79
CA ALA A 62 15.63 -15.68 5.68
C ALA A 62 16.06 -15.63 4.21
N GLY A 63 16.92 -14.67 3.86
CA GLY A 63 17.54 -14.58 2.54
C GLY A 63 16.69 -13.91 1.47
N GLN A 64 17.33 -13.11 0.62
CA GLN A 64 16.67 -12.28 -0.40
C GLN A 64 15.89 -13.12 -1.41
N ALA A 65 16.48 -14.23 -1.88
CA ALA A 65 15.92 -15.09 -2.92
C ALA A 65 14.62 -15.81 -2.51
N SER A 66 14.32 -15.86 -1.21
CA SER A 66 13.11 -16.48 -0.67
C SER A 66 12.00 -15.48 -0.43
N GLY A 67 12.25 -14.17 -0.56
CA GLY A 67 11.27 -13.12 -0.33
C GLY A 67 10.18 -13.09 -1.41
N VAL A 68 9.03 -12.52 -1.06
CA VAL A 68 7.95 -12.24 -2.01
C VAL A 68 8.45 -11.30 -3.10
N VAL A 69 8.12 -11.63 -4.35
CA VAL A 69 8.38 -10.73 -5.47
C VAL A 69 7.39 -9.59 -5.39
N ALA A 70 7.93 -8.37 -5.26
CA ALA A 70 7.17 -7.14 -5.25
C ALA A 70 7.39 -6.37 -6.55
N THR A 71 6.30 -5.89 -7.13
CA THR A 71 6.29 -5.01 -8.29
C THR A 71 5.76 -3.65 -7.84
N ILE A 72 6.56 -2.61 -8.06
CA ILE A 72 6.20 -1.23 -7.74
C ILE A 72 6.37 -0.35 -8.98
N PRO A 73 5.72 0.82 -9.05
CA PRO A 73 6.10 1.82 -10.03
C PRO A 73 7.55 2.24 -9.82
N ASN A 74 8.22 2.65 -10.90
CA ASN A 74 9.64 2.97 -10.87
C ASN A 74 9.92 4.11 -9.88
N PRO A 75 10.76 3.86 -8.85
CA PRO A 75 11.02 4.83 -7.78
C PRO A 75 11.63 6.13 -8.29
N LEU A 76 12.38 6.10 -9.40
CA LEU A 76 13.04 7.29 -9.96
C LEU A 76 12.06 8.37 -10.45
N ILE A 77 10.78 8.02 -10.60
CA ILE A 77 9.76 8.91 -11.16
C ILE A 77 8.56 9.11 -10.24
N GLN A 78 8.55 8.53 -9.03
CA GLN A 78 7.41 8.60 -8.11
C GLN A 78 7.79 9.02 -6.70
N THR A 79 7.12 10.07 -6.19
CA THR A 79 7.26 10.61 -4.82
C THR A 79 5.94 10.58 -4.04
N ALA A 80 4.92 9.90 -4.57
CA ALA A 80 3.56 9.87 -4.04
C ALA A 80 3.22 8.54 -3.36
N ASN A 81 1.96 8.37 -2.94
CA ASN A 81 1.44 7.09 -2.49
C ASN A 81 1.52 6.06 -3.61
N ILE A 82 1.96 4.85 -3.27
CA ILE A 82 2.16 3.77 -4.23
C ILE A 82 1.40 2.51 -3.84
N ASN A 83 1.01 1.78 -4.87
CA ASN A 83 0.53 0.41 -4.75
C ASN A 83 1.73 -0.53 -4.93
N ILE A 84 1.79 -1.54 -4.08
CA ILE A 84 2.80 -2.59 -4.15
C ILE A 84 2.07 -3.86 -4.55
N GLU A 85 2.34 -4.35 -5.75
CA GLU A 85 1.86 -5.66 -6.18
C GLU A 85 2.81 -6.74 -5.66
N VAL A 86 2.28 -7.88 -5.25
CA VAL A 86 3.02 -9.01 -4.69
C VAL A 86 2.55 -10.32 -5.31
N THR A 87 3.52 -11.18 -5.65
CA THR A 87 3.22 -12.55 -6.12
C THR A 87 3.28 -13.52 -4.96
N THR A 88 2.12 -13.90 -4.42
CA THR A 88 2.01 -14.86 -3.31
C THR A 88 1.80 -16.29 -3.81
N THR A 89 2.27 -17.28 -3.05
CA THR A 89 2.18 -18.71 -3.41
C THR A 89 0.84 -19.33 -3.04
N ASN A 90 0.27 -19.00 -1.87
CA ASN A 90 -0.96 -19.58 -1.35
C ASN A 90 -2.14 -18.58 -1.25
N ALA A 91 -2.01 -17.38 -1.84
CA ALA A 91 -3.07 -16.39 -1.95
C ALA A 91 -3.06 -15.62 -3.31
N PRO A 92 -2.89 -16.30 -4.47
CA PRO A 92 -2.52 -15.65 -5.73
C PRO A 92 -3.58 -14.68 -6.32
N ILE A 93 -4.83 -14.75 -5.87
CA ILE A 93 -5.91 -13.83 -6.30
C ILE A 93 -5.93 -12.51 -5.51
N TRP A 94 -4.99 -12.34 -4.57
CA TRP A 94 -4.83 -11.16 -3.71
C TRP A 94 -3.49 -10.49 -4.03
N PRO A 95 -3.38 -9.72 -5.13
CA PRO A 95 -2.10 -9.34 -5.69
C PRO A 95 -1.50 -8.10 -5.03
N TYR A 96 -2.12 -7.47 -4.03
CA TYR A 96 -1.62 -6.21 -3.47
C TYR A 96 -1.14 -6.38 -2.04
N PHE A 97 -0.05 -5.70 -1.67
CA PHE A 97 0.47 -5.66 -0.32
C PHE A 97 -0.24 -4.57 0.48
N GLY A 98 -0.95 -4.97 1.53
CA GLY A 98 -1.80 -4.08 2.32
C GLY A 98 -1.80 -4.41 3.80
N ALA A 99 -2.73 -3.78 4.51
CA ALA A 99 -2.96 -4.01 5.91
C ALA A 99 -4.47 -4.20 6.20
N PHE A 100 -4.79 -5.05 7.15
CA PHE A 100 -6.16 -5.33 7.58
C PHE A 100 -6.30 -5.18 9.10
N ILE A 101 -7.46 -4.75 9.58
CA ILE A 101 -7.71 -4.64 11.02
C ILE A 101 -7.63 -6.04 11.66
N SER A 102 -6.89 -6.15 12.77
CA SER A 102 -6.82 -7.40 13.51
C SER A 102 -8.21 -7.80 14.04
N PRO A 103 -8.65 -9.06 13.86
CA PRO A 103 -10.00 -9.52 14.24
C PRO A 103 -10.25 -9.50 15.75
N ASN A 104 -9.20 -9.32 16.56
CA ASN A 104 -9.27 -9.25 18.02
C ASN A 104 -9.45 -7.83 18.56
N VAL A 105 -9.55 -6.82 17.67
CA VAL A 105 -9.74 -5.42 18.07
C VAL A 105 -11.25 -5.13 18.10
N VAL A 106 -11.80 -4.98 19.30
CA VAL A 106 -13.21 -4.64 19.55
C VAL A 106 -13.48 -3.13 19.34
N GLU A 107 -12.45 -2.36 19.01
CA GLU A 107 -12.56 -0.91 18.84
C GLU A 107 -13.16 -0.57 17.47
N SER A 108 -13.80 0.59 17.38
CA SER A 108 -14.36 1.13 16.14
C SER A 108 -13.37 0.97 14.99
N ASN A 109 -13.87 0.66 13.80
CA ASN A 109 -13.18 0.64 12.50
C ASN A 109 -12.40 1.92 12.12
N ASN A 110 -12.25 2.84 13.06
CA ASN A 110 -11.56 4.10 12.99
C ASN A 110 -10.30 4.01 13.86
N PHE A 111 -9.13 4.01 13.21
CA PHE A 111 -7.81 4.14 13.85
C PHE A 111 -7.54 5.56 14.40
N GLY A 112 -8.62 6.27 14.78
CA GLY A 112 -8.64 7.55 15.44
C GLY A 112 -8.00 7.50 16.83
N THR A 113 -8.33 8.46 17.70
CA THR A 113 -7.67 8.72 19.01
C THR A 113 -7.68 7.59 20.04
N ALA A 114 -8.16 6.40 19.70
CA ALA A 114 -8.13 5.23 20.57
C ALA A 114 -6.72 4.63 20.63
N ALA A 115 -6.29 4.22 21.83
CA ALA A 115 -4.90 3.91 22.16
C ALA A 115 -4.40 2.56 21.61
N ASN A 116 -5.26 1.75 21.00
CA ASN A 116 -5.01 0.30 20.81
C ASN A 116 -5.22 -0.19 19.37
N THR A 117 -5.44 0.71 18.43
CA THR A 117 -5.73 0.34 17.04
C THR A 117 -4.44 -0.09 16.31
N HIS A 118 -4.46 -1.30 15.75
CA HIS A 118 -3.37 -1.88 14.97
C HIS A 118 -3.91 -2.70 13.79
N ALA A 119 -3.16 -2.70 12.69
CA ALA A 119 -3.47 -3.46 11.48
C ALA A 119 -2.35 -4.46 11.22
N LEU A 120 -2.70 -5.67 10.80
CA LEU A 120 -1.76 -6.71 10.42
C LEU A 120 -1.46 -6.63 8.92
N LEU A 121 -0.25 -6.98 8.52
CA LEU A 121 0.14 -6.96 7.09
C LEU A 121 -0.28 -8.25 6.38
N GLY A 122 -0.92 -8.11 5.22
CA GLY A 122 -1.31 -9.24 4.37
C GLY A 122 -1.70 -8.81 2.97
N PRO A 123 -1.99 -9.79 2.09
CA PRO A 123 -2.35 -9.51 0.72
C PRO A 123 -3.84 -9.14 0.58
N THR A 124 -4.16 -8.30 -0.40
CA THR A 124 -5.50 -7.76 -0.67
C THR A 124 -5.84 -7.88 -2.17
N ASN A 125 -7.12 -7.90 -2.54
CA ASN A 125 -7.54 -8.13 -3.93
C ASN A 125 -7.78 -6.84 -4.71
N LEU A 126 -7.83 -5.71 -4.02
CA LEU A 126 -8.05 -4.40 -4.59
C LEU A 126 -6.98 -3.44 -4.05
N ALA A 127 -6.50 -2.59 -4.96
CA ALA A 127 -5.74 -1.41 -4.65
C ALA A 127 -6.54 -0.21 -5.11
N PRO A 128 -6.85 0.76 -4.25
CA PRO A 128 -7.55 1.95 -4.68
C PRO A 128 -6.59 2.77 -5.55
N TYR A 129 -7.16 3.40 -6.57
CA TYR A 129 -6.46 4.44 -7.31
C TYR A 129 -6.61 5.76 -6.54
N GLY A 130 -5.53 6.22 -5.92
CA GLY A 130 -5.49 7.53 -5.26
C GLY A 130 -5.07 7.46 -3.79
N PRO A 131 -5.45 8.46 -2.96
CA PRO A 131 -5.20 8.39 -1.52
C PRO A 131 -5.87 7.15 -0.93
N SER A 132 -5.46 6.71 0.25
CA SER A 132 -6.01 5.49 0.83
C SER A 132 -7.54 5.54 0.87
N SER A 133 -8.11 4.37 0.73
CA SER A 133 -9.53 4.16 0.86
C SER A 133 -9.70 2.82 1.57
N ALA A 134 -10.79 2.69 2.33
CA ALA A 134 -11.23 1.38 2.76
C ALA A 134 -11.51 0.54 1.51
N VAL A 135 -10.87 -0.61 1.44
CA VAL A 135 -10.89 -1.46 0.26
C VAL A 135 -11.50 -2.81 0.63
N GLY A 136 -12.37 -3.31 -0.25
CA GLY A 136 -13.03 -4.58 -0.03
C GLY A 136 -12.03 -5.73 -0.13
N THR A 137 -12.01 -6.55 0.92
CA THR A 137 -11.42 -7.88 1.10
C THR A 137 -9.87 -7.98 1.13
N ALA A 138 -9.36 -8.60 2.20
CA ALA A 138 -8.00 -9.09 2.36
C ALA A 138 -8.05 -10.62 2.40
N PHE A 139 -6.94 -11.28 2.07
CA PHE A 139 -6.87 -12.72 2.27
C PHE A 139 -6.92 -13.03 3.75
N HIS A 140 -8.02 -13.63 4.19
CA HIS A 140 -8.19 -14.17 5.53
C HIS A 140 -8.72 -15.60 5.43
N THR A 141 -8.04 -16.53 6.09
CA THR A 141 -8.47 -17.94 6.16
C THR A 141 -9.16 -18.29 7.47
N PHE A 142 -9.18 -17.37 8.44
CA PHE A 142 -10.01 -17.50 9.64
C PHE A 142 -11.44 -17.02 9.35
N ASN A 143 -12.29 -17.95 8.91
CA ASN A 143 -13.75 -17.91 9.10
C ASN A 143 -14.57 -16.96 8.22
N ALA A 144 -15.67 -17.48 7.65
CA ALA A 144 -16.71 -16.72 6.94
C ALA A 144 -17.42 -15.64 7.81
N HIS A 145 -17.08 -15.54 9.10
CA HIS A 145 -17.52 -14.50 10.04
C HIS A 145 -16.84 -13.15 9.87
N TYR A 146 -15.71 -13.06 9.14
CA TYR A 146 -14.92 -11.84 9.00
C TYR A 146 -14.82 -11.34 7.55
N ALA A 147 -15.78 -11.73 6.70
CA ALA A 147 -15.86 -11.37 5.29
C ALA A 147 -15.92 -9.84 5.01
N GLU A 148 -16.09 -9.03 6.05
CA GLU A 148 -16.15 -7.57 5.99
C GLU A 148 -15.23 -6.94 7.06
N SER A 149 -13.95 -7.31 7.08
CA SER A 149 -12.95 -6.50 7.80
C SER A 149 -12.52 -5.35 6.91
N ASN A 150 -12.42 -4.13 7.47
CA ASN A 150 -11.87 -3.00 6.73
C ASN A 150 -10.40 -3.26 6.39
N VAL A 151 -10.03 -3.02 5.14
CA VAL A 151 -8.66 -3.20 4.64
C VAL A 151 -8.20 -1.88 4.06
N GLU A 152 -6.92 -1.55 4.24
CA GLU A 152 -6.32 -0.38 3.63
C GLU A 152 -5.12 -0.78 2.76
N THR A 153 -5.19 -0.37 1.50
CA THR A 153 -4.11 -0.49 0.51
C THR A 153 -3.86 0.91 -0.06
N ALA A 154 -2.60 1.24 -0.39
CA ALA A 154 -2.10 2.60 -0.68
C ALA A 154 -1.68 3.46 0.54
N ILE A 155 -1.28 2.83 1.64
CA ILE A 155 -0.66 3.48 2.81
C ILE A 155 0.85 3.73 2.66
N TRP A 156 1.43 3.42 1.49
CA TRP A 156 2.87 3.38 1.28
C TRP A 156 3.38 4.60 0.52
N THR A 157 4.43 5.22 1.02
CA THR A 157 5.24 6.19 0.27
C THR A 157 6.65 5.66 0.17
N LEU A 158 7.29 5.79 -1.00
CA LEU A 158 8.64 5.30 -1.23
C LEU A 158 9.64 6.45 -1.29
N ASN A 159 10.71 6.34 -0.51
CA ASN A 159 11.87 7.20 -0.69
C ASN A 159 12.74 6.63 -1.83
N ALA A 160 12.74 7.30 -2.97
CA ALA A 160 13.47 6.87 -4.16
C ALA A 160 14.99 6.73 -3.95
N ALA A 161 15.58 7.49 -3.02
CA ALA A 161 17.02 7.48 -2.78
C ALA A 161 17.44 6.30 -1.89
N THR A 162 16.60 5.88 -0.94
CA THR A 162 16.94 4.83 0.03
C THR A 162 16.20 3.52 -0.21
N GLY A 163 15.16 3.52 -1.06
CA GLY A 163 14.24 2.40 -1.22
C GLY A 163 13.35 2.16 0.01
N GLN A 164 13.41 3.00 1.04
CA GLN A 164 12.65 2.80 2.27
C GLN A 164 11.20 3.22 2.08
N PHE A 165 10.29 2.39 2.57
CA PHE A 165 8.87 2.71 2.64
C PHE A 165 8.57 3.44 3.94
N SER A 166 7.84 4.55 3.82
CA SER A 166 7.11 5.17 4.91
C SER A 166 5.66 4.73 4.83
N VAL A 167 5.05 4.52 6.00
CA VAL A 167 3.64 4.17 6.09
C VAL A 167 2.85 5.35 6.66
N THR A 168 1.79 5.70 5.96
CA THR A 168 0.86 6.74 6.39
C THR A 168 -0.50 6.11 6.58
N TRP A 169 -1.03 6.19 7.80
CA TRP A 169 -2.42 5.80 8.02
C TRP A 169 -3.33 6.97 7.66
N ILE A 170 -4.48 6.67 7.10
CA ILE A 170 -5.47 7.70 6.75
C ILE A 170 -6.77 7.25 7.39
N ASN A 171 -7.10 7.95 8.47
CA ASN A 171 -8.42 7.83 9.08
C ASN A 171 -9.47 8.43 8.13
N ASP A 172 -10.74 8.08 8.31
CA ASP A 172 -11.91 8.84 7.82
C ASP A 172 -12.00 10.28 8.39
N ALA A 173 -10.94 10.78 9.04
CA ALA A 173 -10.82 12.18 9.38
C ALA A 173 -10.70 13.00 8.08
N PRO A 174 -11.23 14.24 8.02
CA PRO A 174 -11.05 15.10 6.85
C PRO A 174 -9.57 15.11 6.46
N ALA A 175 -9.30 14.95 5.16
CA ALA A 175 -7.99 14.68 4.52
C ALA A 175 -6.80 15.57 4.95
N ALA A 176 -7.02 16.54 5.82
CA ALA A 176 -6.04 17.45 6.39
C ALA A 176 -5.19 16.87 7.53
N THR A 177 -5.55 15.74 8.16
CA THR A 177 -4.76 15.17 9.27
C THR A 177 -4.14 13.82 8.90
N VAL A 178 -3.00 13.88 8.23
CA VAL A 178 -2.11 12.74 8.01
C VAL A 178 -1.50 12.31 9.35
N VAL A 179 -1.72 11.07 9.78
CA VAL A 179 -1.11 10.51 11.00
C VAL A 179 0.02 9.57 10.57
N PRO A 180 1.30 9.90 10.88
CA PRO A 180 2.41 8.98 10.64
C PRO A 180 2.16 7.66 11.35
N ALA A 181 2.37 6.55 10.65
CA ALA A 181 2.27 5.23 11.25
C ALA A 181 3.66 4.58 11.38
N ARG A 182 3.72 3.52 12.18
CA ARG A 182 4.94 2.80 12.50
C ARG A 182 4.72 1.33 12.21
N MET A 183 5.71 0.69 11.60
CA MET A 183 5.72 -0.76 11.45
C MET A 183 6.43 -1.40 12.63
N MET A 184 5.89 -2.52 13.11
CA MET A 184 6.50 -3.30 14.16
C MET A 184 6.51 -4.79 13.81
N TRP A 185 7.50 -5.51 14.35
CA TRP A 185 7.65 -6.96 14.22
C TRP A 185 7.66 -7.61 15.60
N SER A 186 6.92 -8.70 15.79
CA SER A 186 7.06 -9.55 16.98
C SER A 186 7.90 -10.79 16.67
N PRO A 187 9.06 -10.95 17.32
CA PRO A 187 9.83 -12.18 17.27
C PRO A 187 9.07 -13.39 17.81
N THR A 188 8.16 -13.20 18.76
CA THR A 188 7.36 -14.28 19.36
C THR A 188 6.19 -14.69 18.47
N GLN A 189 5.38 -13.73 18.02
CA GLN A 189 4.17 -13.98 17.22
C GLN A 189 4.47 -14.20 15.73
N LYS A 190 5.67 -13.83 15.27
CA LYS A 190 6.12 -13.95 13.87
C LYS A 190 5.24 -13.18 12.87
N ASN A 191 4.66 -12.06 13.29
CA ASN A 191 3.80 -11.21 12.48
C ASN A 191 4.30 -9.76 12.42
N LEU A 192 3.88 -9.08 11.35
CA LEU A 192 4.10 -7.65 11.13
C LEU A 192 2.79 -6.91 11.36
N LEU A 193 2.91 -5.72 11.97
CA LEU A 193 1.76 -4.84 12.14
C LEU A 193 2.13 -3.38 11.93
N ILE A 194 1.10 -2.58 11.72
CA ILE A 194 1.16 -1.11 11.67
C ILE A 194 0.32 -0.53 12.80
N THR A 195 0.81 0.52 13.43
CA THR A 195 0.06 1.33 14.41
C THR A 195 0.38 2.82 14.26
N SER A 196 -0.58 3.68 14.59
CA SER A 196 -0.50 5.13 14.40
C SER A 196 -0.30 5.94 15.70
N ARG A 197 -0.39 5.33 16.90
CA ARG A 197 -0.56 6.12 18.15
C ARG A 197 0.23 5.69 19.40
N VAL A 198 0.79 4.49 19.45
CA VAL A 198 1.56 4.03 20.62
C VAL A 198 3.03 3.83 20.30
N THR A 199 3.89 4.23 21.25
CA THR A 199 5.28 3.78 21.23
C THR A 199 5.30 2.27 21.34
N THR A 200 6.35 1.64 20.81
CA THR A 200 6.57 0.19 20.94
C THR A 200 6.52 -0.25 22.40
N ALA A 201 7.07 0.56 23.31
CA ALA A 201 7.05 0.31 24.75
C ALA A 201 5.62 0.29 25.31
N ASN A 202 4.77 1.25 24.92
CA ASN A 202 3.38 1.32 25.36
C ASN A 202 2.56 0.14 24.80
N PHE A 203 2.76 -0.20 23.52
CA PHE A 203 2.09 -1.33 22.89
C PHE A 203 2.49 -2.66 23.56
N ASN A 204 3.79 -2.86 23.79
CA ASN A 204 4.32 -4.03 24.49
C ASN A 204 3.77 -4.14 25.92
N ALA A 205 3.69 -3.02 26.65
CA ALA A 205 3.14 -3.00 28.00
C ALA A 205 1.63 -3.31 28.04
N ALA A 206 0.85 -2.80 27.08
CA ALA A 206 -0.60 -2.99 27.03
C ALA A 206 -1.00 -4.45 26.74
N TYR A 207 -0.23 -5.13 25.89
CA TYR A 207 -0.58 -6.46 25.39
C TYR A 207 0.34 -7.59 25.88
N GLY A 208 1.40 -7.28 26.63
CA GLY A 208 2.34 -8.28 27.14
C GLY A 208 3.15 -8.97 26.03
N ILE A 209 3.56 -8.21 25.02
CA ILE A 209 4.18 -8.67 23.77
C ILE A 209 5.55 -8.02 23.54
N ASP A 210 6.34 -8.56 22.60
CA ASP A 210 7.76 -8.23 22.38
C ASP A 210 8.03 -7.55 21.04
N PHE A 211 7.17 -6.61 20.63
CA PHE A 211 7.36 -5.93 19.35
C PHE A 211 8.61 -5.05 19.35
N VAL A 212 9.20 -4.92 18.16
CA VAL A 212 10.30 -3.99 17.87
C VAL A 212 9.93 -3.13 16.67
N ASP A 213 10.39 -1.87 16.67
CA ASP A 213 10.23 -0.99 15.51
C ASP A 213 11.03 -1.50 14.32
N VAL A 214 10.42 -1.46 13.13
CA VAL A 214 11.03 -1.91 11.89
C VAL A 214 10.85 -0.91 10.75
N VAL A 215 11.72 -1.01 9.76
CA VAL A 215 11.66 -0.28 8.49
C VAL A 215 11.60 -1.31 7.36
N MET A 216 10.72 -1.08 6.39
CA MET A 216 10.63 -1.89 5.18
C MET A 216 11.38 -1.18 4.05
N THR A 217 12.17 -1.92 3.29
CA THR A 217 12.98 -1.41 2.18
C THR A 217 12.75 -2.26 0.95
N PHE A 218 12.50 -1.63 -0.20
CA PHE A 218 12.51 -2.28 -1.50
C PHE A 218 13.95 -2.57 -1.92
N VAL A 219 14.24 -3.84 -2.23
CA VAL A 219 15.52 -4.27 -2.77
C VAL A 219 15.28 -4.77 -4.18
N GLN A 220 15.71 -3.99 -5.17
CA GLN A 220 15.57 -4.38 -6.57
C GLN A 220 16.38 -5.65 -6.86
N ASN A 221 15.79 -6.58 -7.62
CA ASN A 221 16.55 -7.73 -8.10
C ASN A 221 17.55 -7.25 -9.17
N PRO A 222 18.80 -7.73 -9.15
CA PRO A 222 19.81 -7.38 -10.15
C PRO A 222 19.40 -7.78 -11.57
#